data_AF-A0A653S348-F1
#
_entry.id   AF-A0A653S348-F1
#
_cell.length_a   1.000
_cell.length_b   1.000
_cell.length_c   1.000
_cell.angle_alpha   90.00
_cell.angle_beta   90.00
_cell.angle_gamma   90.00
#
_symmetry.space_group_name_H-M   'P 1'
#
loop_
_entity.id
_entity.type
_entity.pdbx_description
1 polymer ?
#
loop_
_entity_poly.entity_id
_entity_poly.type
_entity_poly.pdbx_seq_one_letter_code
_entity_poly.pdbx_strand_id
1 'polypeptide(L)' 'MTWLGFVLVILGIWLAFKVAGVVLRLIVTVLIVIAAYWWLAPIFGWPTLGELFHVLGPDVRLPDVPMPELKRP' A
#
# COMPACT_ATOMS: atom_id res chain seq x y z
N MET A 1 -18.47 41.89 8.89
CA MET A 1 -18.65 40.74 9.80
C MET A 1 -19.03 39.42 9.10
N THR A 2 -19.25 39.38 7.79
CA THR A 2 -19.42 38.12 7.01
C THR A 2 -18.23 37.79 6.10
N TRP A 3 -17.40 38.79 5.77
CA TRP A 3 -16.23 38.66 4.91
C TRP A 3 -15.16 37.71 5.47
N LEU A 4 -14.88 37.79 6.77
CA LEU A 4 -13.86 36.98 7.44
C LEU A 4 -14.20 35.48 7.43
N GLY A 5 -15.47 35.12 7.59
CA GLY A 5 -15.92 33.72 7.49
C GLY A 5 -15.74 33.16 6.08
N PHE A 6 -16.01 33.96 5.06
CA PHE A 6 -15.85 33.55 3.66
C PHE A 6 -14.37 33.27 3.31
N VAL A 7 -13.46 34.15 3.79
CA VAL A 7 -12.01 33.96 3.64
C VAL A 7 -11.55 32.68 4.34
N LEU A 8 -12.05 32.39 5.54
CA LEU A 8 -11.67 31.20 6.30
C LEU A 8 -12.09 29.90 5.60
N VAL A 9 -13.29 29.87 5.00
CA VAL A 9 -13.80 28.71 4.24
C VAL A 9 -12.95 28.46 2.99
N ILE A 10 -12.66 29.52 2.22
CA ILE A 10 -11.79 29.41 1.04
C ILE A 10 -10.40 28.93 1.44
N LEU A 11 -9.85 29.45 2.54
CA LEU A 11 -8.54 29.04 3.05
C LEU A 11 -8.55 27.57 3.49
N GLY A 12 -9.61 27.10 4.15
CA GLY A 12 -9.77 25.70 4.55
C GLY A 12 -9.84 24.75 3.35
N ILE A 13 -10.60 25.11 2.32
CA ILE A 13 -10.67 24.33 1.07
C ILE A 13 -9.31 24.31 0.37
N TRP A 14 -8.64 25.46 0.30
CA TRP A 14 -7.29 25.54 -0.29
C TRP A 14 -6.28 24.67 0.46
N LEU A 15 -6.33 24.67 1.79
CA LEU A 15 -5.48 23.82 2.62
C LEU A 15 -5.78 22.33 2.41
N ALA A 16 -7.06 21.96 2.32
CA ALA A 16 -7.49 20.59 2.04
C ALA A 16 -6.98 20.09 0.67
N PHE A 17 -7.09 20.91 -0.37
CA PHE A 17 -6.54 20.59 -1.69
C PHE A 17 -5.00 20.49 -1.67
N LYS A 18 -4.33 21.35 -0.91
CA LYS A 18 -2.88 21.29 -0.76
C LYS A 18 -2.42 20.00 -0.08
N VAL A 19 -3.12 19.58 0.98
CA VAL A 19 -2.86 18.31 1.67
C VAL A 19 -3.19 17.13 0.76
N ALA A 20 -4.30 17.16 0.03
CA ALA A 20 -4.66 16.11 -0.93
C ALA A 20 -3.58 15.94 -2.02
N GLY A 21 -3.02 17.03 -2.53
CA GLY A 21 -1.90 17.00 -3.48
C GLY A 21 -0.64 16.37 -2.89
N VAL A 22 -0.34 16.63 -1.62
CA VAL A 22 0.79 15.99 -0.90
C VAL A 22 0.53 14.51 -0.71
N VAL A 23 -0.68 14.12 -0.27
CA VAL A 23 -1.08 12.72 -0.07
C VAL A 23 -0.99 11.95 -1.39
N LEU A 24 -1.50 12.50 -2.48
CA LEU A 24 -1.40 11.89 -3.82
C LEU A 24 0.07 11.69 -4.21
N ARG A 25 0.91 12.71 -4.03
CA ARG A 25 2.35 12.61 -4.32
C ARG A 25 3.01 11.52 -3.47
N LEU A 26 2.62 11.39 -2.21
CA LEU A 26 3.15 10.39 -1.29
C LEU A 26 2.75 8.98 -1.70
N ILE A 27 1.47 8.76 -2.04
CA ILE A 27 0.97 7.50 -2.59
C ILE A 27 1.73 7.12 -3.86
N VAL A 28 1.83 8.05 -4.82
CA VAL A 28 2.57 7.82 -6.08
C VAL A 28 4.03 7.49 -5.81
N THR A 29 4.66 8.18 -4.85
CA THR A 29 6.05 7.90 -4.48
C THR A 29 6.20 6.49 -3.91
N VAL A 30 5.30 6.06 -3.01
CA VAL A 30 5.30 4.69 -2.46
C VAL A 30 5.10 3.66 -3.57
N LEU A 31 4.16 3.90 -4.49
CA LEU A 31 3.93 3.02 -5.64
C LEU A 31 5.18 2.90 -6.53
N ILE A 32 5.87 4.01 -6.78
CA ILE A 32 7.13 4.01 -7.53
C ILE A 32 8.20 3.19 -6.81
N VAL A 33 8.33 3.33 -5.48
CA VAL A 33 9.30 2.54 -4.69
C VAL A 33 8.98 1.04 -4.76
N ILE A 34 7.71 0.65 -4.65
CA ILE A 34 7.29 -0.75 -4.77
C ILE A 34 7.60 -1.29 -6.17
N ALA A 35 7.27 -0.52 -7.21
CA ALA A 35 7.56 -0.92 -8.59
C ALA A 35 9.06 -1.03 -8.86
N ALA A 36 9.85 -0.07 -8.37
CA ALA A 36 11.31 -0.09 -8.47
C ALA A 36 11.90 -1.30 -7.72
N TYR A 37 11.43 -1.59 -6.51
CA TYR A 37 11.84 -2.77 -5.76
C TYR A 37 11.50 -4.05 -6.52
N TRP A 38 10.29 -4.16 -7.06
CA TRP A 38 9.89 -5.34 -7.82
C TRP A 38 10.76 -5.57 -9.05
N TRP A 39 11.18 -4.49 -9.72
CA TRP A 39 12.05 -4.57 -10.90
C TRP A 39 13.53 -4.83 -10.55
N LEU A 40 14.02 -4.28 -9.43
CA LEU A 40 15.40 -4.49 -8.95
C LEU A 40 15.57 -5.84 -8.25
N ALA A 41 14.53 -6.37 -7.61
CA ALA A 41 14.58 -7.63 -6.86
C ALA A 41 15.15 -8.82 -7.66
N PRO A 42 14.72 -9.11 -8.90
CA PRO A 42 15.28 -10.21 -9.68
C PRO A 42 16.74 -9.97 -10.10
N ILE A 43 17.18 -8.71 -10.25
CA ILE A 43 18.55 -8.38 -10.63
C ILE A 43 19.51 -8.56 -9.44
N PHE A 44 19.06 -8.20 -8.24
CA PHE A 44 19.86 -8.30 -7.02
C PHE A 44 19.67 -9.62 -6.24
N GLY A 45 18.79 -10.50 -6.71
CA GLY A 45 18.47 -11.76 -6.02
C GLY A 45 17.77 -11.55 -4.67
N TRP A 46 17.05 -10.43 -4.51
CA TRP A 46 16.32 -10.11 -3.29
C TRP A 46 14.98 -10.87 -3.23
N PRO A 47 14.47 -11.16 -2.02
CA PRO A 47 13.19 -11.84 -1.88
C PRO A 47 12.07 -11.06 -2.56
N THR A 48 11.21 -11.79 -3.25
CA THR A 48 10.07 -11.21 -3.95
C THR A 48 9.10 -10.60 -2.93
N LEU A 49 8.23 -9.68 -3.36
CA LEU A 49 7.23 -9.09 -2.45
C LEU A 49 6.39 -10.17 -1.76
N GLY A 50 6.05 -11.26 -2.46
CA GLY A 50 5.30 -12.39 -1.90
C GLY A 50 6.02 -13.08 -0.75
N GLU A 51 7.33 -13.29 -0.87
CA GLU A 51 8.15 -13.85 0.23
C GLU A 51 8.30 -12.86 1.38
N LEU A 52 8.44 -11.56 1.08
CA LEU A 52 8.52 -10.53 2.11
C LEU A 52 7.22 -10.48 2.95
N PHE A 53 6.06 -10.54 2.29
CA PHE A 53 4.76 -10.62 2.94
C PHE A 53 4.50 -11.98 3.62
N HIS A 54 5.16 -13.05 3.17
CA HIS A 54 5.11 -14.34 3.85
C HIS A 54 5.91 -14.34 5.16
N VAL A 55 7.07 -13.67 5.18
CA VAL A 55 7.95 -13.57 6.35
C VAL A 55 7.49 -12.51 7.35
N LEU A 56 6.99 -11.36 6.89
CA LEU A 56 6.43 -10.31 7.75
C LEU A 56 4.92 -10.45 7.99
N GLY A 57 4.27 -11.39 7.32
CA GLY A 57 2.84 -11.62 7.44
C GLY A 57 2.48 -12.23 8.80
N PRO A 58 1.24 -12.03 9.28
CA PRO A 58 0.76 -12.75 10.45
C PRO A 58 0.88 -14.26 10.19
N ASP A 59 1.41 -15.03 11.15
CA ASP A 59 1.41 -16.49 11.12
C ASP A 59 -0.03 -17.01 11.14
N VAL A 60 -0.69 -17.01 9.98
CA VAL A 60 -1.99 -17.65 9.80
C VAL A 60 -1.74 -19.15 9.79
N ARG A 61 -1.76 -19.75 11.00
CA ARG A 61 -1.82 -21.20 11.16
C ARG A 61 -3.15 -21.66 10.56
N LEU A 62 -3.10 -22.10 9.31
CA LEU A 62 -4.23 -22.78 8.70
C LEU A 62 -4.53 -24.04 9.55
N PRO A 63 -5.78 -24.27 9.96
CA PRO A 63 -6.17 -25.51 10.60
C PRO A 63 -5.73 -26.69 9.72
N ASP A 64 -5.24 -27.77 10.33
CA ASP A 64 -4.86 -28.99 9.61
C ASP A 64 -6.11 -29.58 8.94
N VAL A 65 -6.37 -29.16 7.70
CA VAL A 65 -7.43 -29.74 6.87
C VAL A 65 -6.88 -31.06 6.35
N PRO A 66 -7.45 -32.22 6.73
CA PRO A 66 -7.03 -33.49 6.17
C PRO A 66 -7.24 -33.43 4.65
N MET A 67 -6.16 -33.63 3.89
CA MET A 67 -6.26 -33.62 2.44
C MET A 67 -7.19 -34.77 2.02
N PRO A 68 -8.18 -34.52 1.14
CA PRO A 68 -8.98 -35.60 0.59
C PRO A 68 -8.03 -36.57 -0.13
N GLU A 69 -8.07 -37.85 0.25
CA GLU A 69 -7.26 -38.88 -0.39
C GLU A 69 -7.61 -38.92 -1.88
N LEU A 70 -6.73 -38.33 -2.69
CA LEU A 70 -6.82 -38.42 -4.14
C LEU A 70 -6.56 -39.89 -4.50
N LYS A 71 -7.66 -40.64 -4.71
CA LYS A 71 -7.63 -41.97 -5.29
C LYS A 71 -7.02 -41.86 -6.68
N ARG A 72 -5.71 -42.11 -6.76
CA ARG A 72 -5.00 -42.23 -8.03
C ARG A 72 -5.60 -43.44 -8.78
N PRO A 73 -5.94 -43.30 -10.07
CA PRO A 73 -6.38 -44.43 -10.89
C PRO A 73 -5.27 -45.46 -11.06
#